data_AF-A0A6V8DPF0-F1
#
_entry.id   AF-A0A6V8DPF0-F1
#
_cell.length_a   1.000
_cell.length_b   1.000
_cell.length_c   1.000
_cell.angle_alpha   90.00
_cell.angle_beta   90.00
_cell.angle_gamma   90.00
#
_symmetry.space_group_name_H-M   'P 1'
#
loop_
_entity.id
_entity.type
_entity.pdbx_description
1 polymer ?
#
loop_
_entity_poly.entity_id
_entity_poly.type
_entity_poly.pdbx_seq_one_letter_code
_entity_poly.pdbx_strand_id
1 'polypeptide(L)' 'FKKTNCTVDGEEFQGSEEEYQAYLHTILPTAQDEEDLKELFKQEWVANKPMSARQIASGIGAKA' A
#
# COMPACT_ATOMS: atom_id res chain seq x y z
N PHE A 1 -4.18 -9.58 -24.76
CA PHE A 1 -3.19 -9.73 -23.68
C PHE A 1 -3.47 -11.04 -22.97
N LYS A 2 -2.50 -11.97 -22.94
CA LYS A 2 -2.60 -13.21 -22.15
C LYS A 2 -2.43 -12.80 -20.69
N LYS A 3 -3.31 -13.26 -19.79
CA LYS A 3 -3.12 -13.06 -18.35
C LYS A 3 -2.03 -14.03 -17.89
N THR A 4 -0.93 -13.49 -17.42
CA THR A 4 0.18 -14.24 -16.83
C THR A 4 0.35 -13.76 -15.40
N ASN A 5 0.54 -14.71 -14.48
CA ASN A 5 0.80 -14.42 -13.07
C ASN A 5 2.25 -13.95 -12.91
N CYS A 6 2.49 -12.94 -12.07
CA CYS A 6 3.79 -12.32 -11.89
C CYS A 6 4.16 -12.18 -10.42
N THR A 7 5.46 -12.14 -10.12
CA THR A 7 5.99 -11.80 -8.79
C THR A 7 5.93 -10.29 -8.55
N VAL A 8 6.22 -9.85 -7.32
CA VAL A 8 6.28 -8.42 -6.96
C VAL A 8 7.38 -7.67 -7.72
N ASP A 9 8.41 -8.38 -8.17
CA ASP A 9 9.52 -7.85 -8.95
C ASP A 9 9.20 -7.79 -10.46
N GLY A 10 8.01 -8.25 -10.86
CA GLY A 10 7.55 -8.24 -12.25
C GLY A 10 8.01 -9.42 -13.10
N GLU A 11 8.60 -10.45 -12.49
CA GLU A 11 8.98 -11.69 -13.16
C GLU A 11 7.78 -12.63 -13.32
N GLU A 12 7.78 -13.49 -14.35
CA GLU A 12 6.72 -14.50 -14.53
C GLU A 12 6.79 -15.56 -13.42
N PHE A 13 5.65 -15.86 -12.81
CA PHE A 13 5.54 -16.85 -11.75
C PHE A 13 5.62 -18.27 -12.34
N GLN A 14 6.56 -19.09 -11.89
CA GLN A 14 6.88 -20.41 -12.47
C GLN A 14 6.19 -21.60 -11.75
N GLY A 15 5.29 -21.34 -10.80
CA GLY A 15 4.59 -22.38 -10.03
C GLY A 15 3.18 -22.71 -10.52
N SER A 16 2.49 -23.60 -9.80
CA SER A 16 1.08 -23.92 -10.02
C SER A 16 0.16 -22.76 -9.59
N GLU A 17 -1.12 -22.84 -9.95
CA GLU A 17 -2.10 -21.85 -9.50
C GLU A 17 -2.27 -21.90 -7.97
N GLU A 18 -2.22 -23.07 -7.36
CA GLU A 18 -2.29 -23.23 -5.90
C GLU A 18 -1.08 -22.60 -5.20
N GLU A 19 0.12 -22.77 -5.76
CA GLU A 19 1.34 -22.12 -5.27
C GLU A 19 1.27 -20.61 -5.44
N TYR A 20 0.65 -20.13 -6.53
CA TYR A 20 0.43 -18.71 -6.75
C TYR A 20 -0.55 -18.13 -5.72
N GLN A 21 -1.68 -18.79 -5.45
CA GLN A 21 -2.61 -18.36 -4.41
C GLN A 21 -1.94 -18.34 -3.03
N ALA A 22 -1.14 -19.35 -2.70
CA ALA A 22 -0.35 -19.36 -1.46
C ALA A 22 0.65 -18.19 -1.40
N TYR A 23 1.33 -17.90 -2.52
CA TYR A 23 2.22 -16.75 -2.63
C TYR A 23 1.49 -15.42 -2.44
N LEU A 24 0.29 -15.25 -3.01
CA LEU A 24 -0.53 -14.05 -2.83
C LEU A 24 -0.84 -13.79 -1.35
N HIS A 25 -1.08 -14.84 -0.56
CA HIS A 25 -1.28 -14.70 0.89
C HIS A 25 -0.03 -14.24 1.66
N THR A 26 1.16 -14.34 1.07
CA THR A 26 2.41 -13.87 1.70
C THR A 26 2.75 -12.42 1.38
N ILE A 27 2.24 -11.91 0.26
CA ILE A 27 2.59 -10.58 -0.27
C ILE A 27 1.45 -9.58 -0.25
N LEU A 28 0.20 -10.03 -0.29
CA LEU A 28 -0.96 -9.16 -0.20
C LEU A 28 -1.39 -8.98 1.26
N PRO A 29 -1.87 -7.78 1.64
CA PRO A 29 -2.47 -7.56 2.94
C PRO A 29 -3.63 -8.52 3.21
N THR A 30 -3.72 -8.96 4.46
CA THR A 30 -4.85 -9.73 4.98
C THR A 30 -6.02 -8.81 5.35
N ALA A 31 -7.17 -9.42 5.65
CA ALA A 31 -8.30 -8.66 6.16
C ALA A 31 -8.01 -7.99 7.52
N GLN A 32 -7.15 -8.59 8.36
CA GLN A 32 -6.77 -7.97 9.63
C GLN A 32 -5.86 -6.76 9.40
N ASP A 33 -4.96 -6.82 8.41
CA ASP A 33 -4.10 -5.68 8.06
C ASP A 33 -4.93 -4.46 7.65
N GLU A 34 -6.08 -4.67 6.98
CA GLU A 34 -7.02 -3.60 6.64
C GLU A 34 -7.68 -2.97 7.87
N GLU A 35 -7.99 -3.76 8.91
CA GLU A 35 -8.51 -3.24 10.17
C GLU A 35 -7.44 -2.48 10.96
N ASP A 36 -6.23 -3.03 11.03
CA ASP A 36 -5.10 -2.41 11.72
C ASP A 36 -4.69 -1.09 11.03
N LEU A 37 -4.76 -1.03 9.70
CA LEU A 37 -4.51 0.18 8.91
C LEU A 37 -5.39 1.37 9.36
N LYS A 38 -6.66 1.12 9.72
CA LYS A 38 -7.57 2.17 10.20
C LYS A 38 -7.09 2.77 11.52
N GLU A 39 -6.51 1.96 12.40
CA GLU A 39 -5.92 2.43 13.65
C GLU A 39 -4.60 3.15 13.43
N LEU A 40 -3.78 2.71 12.46
CA LEU A 40 -2.55 3.42 12.06
C LEU A 40 -2.84 4.85 11.61
N PHE A 41 -3.94 5.09 10.91
CA PHE A 41 -4.34 6.44 10.49
C PHE A 41 -4.73 7.38 11.65
N LYS A 42 -5.06 6.84 12.82
CA LYS A 42 -5.36 7.64 14.02
C LYS A 42 -4.10 8.09 14.77
N GLN A 43 -2.94 7.55 14.42
CA GLN A 43 -1.69 7.92 15.09
C GLN A 43 -1.38 9.40 14.85
N GLU A 44 -0.94 10.09 15.91
CA GLU A 44 -0.81 11.54 15.92
C GLU A 44 0.11 12.06 14.80
N TRP A 45 1.19 11.35 14.51
CA TRP A 45 2.15 11.72 13.46
C TRP A 45 1.58 11.55 12.04
N VAL A 46 0.56 10.70 11.85
CA VAL A 46 -0.17 10.52 10.59
C VAL A 46 -1.28 11.56 10.47
N ALA A 47 -2.11 11.67 11.51
CA ALA A 47 -3.26 12.56 11.54
C ALA A 47 -2.85 14.05 11.51
N ASN A 48 -1.80 14.41 12.24
CA ASN A 48 -1.26 15.77 12.31
C ASN A 48 0.09 15.85 11.58
N LYS A 49 0.24 15.11 10.48
CA LYS A 49 1.47 15.14 9.68
C LYS A 49 1.80 16.58 9.30
N PRO A 50 2.94 17.14 9.77
CA PRO A 50 3.30 18.50 9.43
C PRO A 50 3.47 18.62 7.92
N MET A 51 2.96 19.73 7.36
CA MET A 51 3.12 20.02 5.95
C MET A 51 4.61 20.06 5.60
N SER A 52 4.98 19.42 4.49
CA SER A 52 6.35 19.52 3.99
C SER A 52 6.66 20.94 3.53
N ALA A 53 7.93 21.32 3.56
CA ALA A 53 8.38 22.64 3.07
C ALA A 53 7.91 22.94 1.64
N ARG A 54 7.82 21.91 0.78
CA ARG A 54 7.31 22.02 -0.59
C ARG A 54 5.80 22.33 -0.65
N GLN A 55 4.99 21.73 0.23
CA GLN A 55 3.55 22.01 0.30
C GLN A 55 3.26 23.42 0.80
N ILE A 56 4.03 23.88 1.80
CA ILE A 56 3.96 25.25 2.31
C ILE A 56 4.34 26.25 1.21
N ALA A 57 5.45 26.00 0.49
CA ALA A 57 5.92 26.87 -0.59
C ALA A 57 4.95 26.94 -1.78
N SER A 58 4.18 25.87 -2.05
CA SER A 58 3.20 25.83 -3.13
C SER A 58 1.83 26.43 -2.74
N GLY A 59 1.67 26.97 -1.54
CA GLY A 59 0.41 27.54 -1.06
C GLY A 59 -0.70 26.52 -0.76
N ILE A 60 -0.39 25.22 -0.79
CA ILE A 60 -1.34 24.16 -0.42
C ILE A 60 -1.46 24.18 1.10
N GLY A 61 -2.61 24.63 1.60
CA GLY A 61 -2.88 24.77 3.03
C GLY A 61 -2.77 26.20 3.57
N ALA A 62 -2.50 27.20 2.72
CA ALA A 62 -2.78 28.59 3.09
C ALA A 62 -4.31 28.73 3.23
N LYS A 63 -4.76 29.02 4.46
CA LYS A 63 -6.17 29.13 4.84
C LYS A 63 -6.98 29.95 3.82
N ALA A 64 -8.18 29.48 3.50
CA ALA A 64 -9.26 30.35 3.05
C ALA A 64 -9.71 31.27 4.19
#